data_AF-A0A4R7GLL2-F1
#
_entry.id   AF-A0A4R7GLL2-F1
#
_cell.length_a   1.000
_cell.length_b   1.000
_cell.length_c   1.000
_cell.angle_alpha   90.00
_cell.angle_beta   90.00
_cell.angle_gamma   90.00
#
_symmetry.space_group_name_H-M   'P 1'
#
loop_
_entity.id
_entity.type
_entity.pdbx_description
1 polymer ?
#
loop_
_entity_poly.entity_id
_entity_poly.type
_entity_poly.pdbx_seq_one_letter_code
_entity_poly.pdbx_strand_id
1 'polypeptide(L)'
;MFGNKQLKSPDADKVKTLKKWDARNKKRQLLIHTISINYGSSPLLTRPAREVFKTWDVISSSFIDLDAVLRGFRLGRGLTVRSQSGLFFEAGFVLDVPVQNILGTFSNDIWFPNHAGVNTGTGKVYDRFSLADKIFEGKGKNKEIMAPGGYNQIQPPGKILKKTNYQWHNEILLVGRPNINTYQGLPPTSDIKIAGIFVAPKTIRATREMTIEANERLYKLVDRMKKCNPGIPVTDISR
;
A
#
# COMPACT_ATOMS: atom_id res chain seq x y z
N MET A 1 -23.77 44.19 -8.80
CA MET A 1 -24.01 42.75 -8.61
C MET A 1 -22.67 42.04 -8.51
N PHE A 2 -22.18 41.76 -7.30
CA PHE A 2 -21.01 40.89 -7.14
C PHE A 2 -21.52 39.46 -7.21
N GLY A 3 -21.28 38.79 -8.34
CA GLY A 3 -21.71 37.41 -8.53
C GLY A 3 -21.09 36.52 -7.46
N ASN A 4 -21.93 35.74 -6.79
CA ASN A 4 -21.55 34.64 -5.91
C ASN A 4 -20.77 33.56 -6.71
N LYS A 5 -19.52 33.84 -7.08
CA LYS A 5 -18.59 32.79 -7.46
C LYS A 5 -18.26 32.04 -6.18
N GLN A 6 -18.97 30.93 -5.93
CA GLN A 6 -18.52 29.94 -4.95
C GLN A 6 -17.08 29.56 -5.33
N LEU A 7 -16.12 30.02 -4.53
CA LEU A 7 -14.74 29.57 -4.62
C LEU A 7 -14.75 28.06 -4.38
N LYS A 8 -14.40 27.28 -5.41
CA LYS A 8 -14.19 25.84 -5.22
C LYS A 8 -13.08 25.67 -4.18
N SER A 9 -13.32 24.84 -3.18
CA SER A 9 -12.27 24.41 -2.25
C SER A 9 -11.05 23.93 -3.06
N PRO A 10 -9.81 24.25 -2.63
CA PRO A 10 -8.60 23.83 -3.33
C PRO A 10 -8.50 22.30 -3.49
N ASP A 11 -9.20 21.53 -2.67
CA ASP A 11 -9.23 20.07 -2.72
C ASP A 11 -10.44 19.49 -3.48
N ALA A 12 -11.35 20.31 -4.03
CA ALA A 12 -12.60 19.82 -4.61
C ALA A 12 -12.40 18.72 -5.67
N ASP A 13 -11.40 18.85 -6.53
CA ASP A 13 -11.08 17.87 -7.56
C ASP A 13 -10.42 16.60 -6.98
N LYS A 14 -9.62 16.74 -5.93
CA LYS A 14 -9.04 15.60 -5.19
C LYS A 14 -10.14 14.83 -4.48
N VAL A 15 -11.03 15.51 -3.76
CA VAL A 15 -12.19 14.89 -3.08
C VAL A 15 -13.08 14.15 -4.08
N LYS A 16 -13.35 14.73 -5.26
CA LYS A 16 -14.08 14.05 -6.33
C LYS A 16 -13.37 12.77 -6.78
N THR A 17 -12.04 12.78 -6.85
CA THR A 17 -11.25 11.61 -7.24
C THR A 17 -11.18 10.56 -6.12
N LEU A 18 -11.04 10.99 -4.87
CA LEU A 18 -11.09 10.15 -3.67
C LEU A 18 -12.44 9.42 -3.54
N LYS A 19 -13.56 10.05 -3.89
CA LYS A 19 -14.86 9.34 -3.97
C LYS A 19 -14.84 8.14 -4.92
N LYS A 20 -14.04 8.19 -6.00
CA LYS A 20 -13.85 7.02 -6.89
C LYS A 20 -13.04 5.92 -6.23
N TRP A 21 -12.10 6.27 -5.34
CA TRP A 21 -11.39 5.30 -4.51
C TRP A 21 -12.31 4.61 -3.53
N ASP A 22 -13.26 5.32 -2.92
CA ASP A 22 -14.23 4.69 -2.02
C ASP A 22 -15.17 3.74 -2.76
N ALA A 23 -15.67 4.17 -3.93
CA ALA A 23 -16.58 3.42 -4.79
C ALA A 23 -15.92 2.22 -5.53
N ARG A 24 -14.62 1.98 -5.31
CA ARG A 24 -13.89 0.86 -5.93
C ARG A 24 -14.46 -0.48 -5.47
N ASN A 25 -14.25 -1.54 -6.25
CA ASN A 25 -14.63 -2.88 -5.81
C ASN A 25 -13.64 -3.40 -4.77
N LYS A 26 -13.86 -3.12 -3.48
CA LYS A 26 -12.91 -3.47 -2.39
C LYS A 26 -12.63 -4.98 -2.24
N LYS A 27 -13.41 -5.86 -2.87
CA LYS A 27 -13.16 -7.32 -2.91
C LYS A 27 -12.24 -7.75 -4.05
N ARG A 28 -12.07 -6.92 -5.08
CA ARG A 28 -11.26 -7.21 -6.27
C ARG A 28 -10.09 -6.23 -6.42
N GLN A 29 -10.26 -4.99 -6.00
CA GLN A 29 -9.32 -3.90 -6.11
C GLN A 29 -8.72 -3.61 -4.74
N LEU A 30 -7.57 -4.23 -4.49
CA LEU A 30 -6.99 -4.39 -3.16
C LEU A 30 -5.84 -3.40 -2.96
N LEU A 31 -5.82 -2.74 -1.79
CA LEU A 31 -4.64 -2.04 -1.29
C LEU A 31 -3.87 -3.00 -0.38
N ILE A 32 -2.58 -3.19 -0.62
CA ILE A 32 -1.77 -4.19 0.05
C ILE A 32 -0.46 -3.57 0.53
N HIS A 33 -0.23 -3.57 1.84
CA HIS A 33 1.09 -3.26 2.40
C HIS A 33 1.87 -4.55 2.58
N THR A 34 2.94 -4.72 1.80
CA THR A 34 3.73 -5.94 1.81
C THR A 34 4.81 -5.93 2.89
N ILE A 35 5.08 -7.08 3.48
CA ILE A 35 6.12 -7.28 4.49
C ILE A 35 7.17 -8.23 3.94
N SER A 36 8.44 -7.86 4.07
CA SER A 36 9.56 -8.75 3.75
C SER A 36 9.84 -9.69 4.91
N ILE A 37 10.20 -10.93 4.59
CA ILE A 37 10.77 -11.85 5.57
C ILE A 37 12.07 -11.33 6.19
N ASN A 38 12.82 -10.50 5.46
CA ASN A 38 14.06 -9.91 5.94
C ASN A 38 13.82 -8.88 7.06
N TYR A 39 12.57 -8.46 7.28
CA TYR A 39 12.19 -7.56 8.37
C TYR A 39 11.73 -8.34 9.60
N GLY A 40 12.55 -9.29 10.04
CA GLY A 40 12.23 -10.19 11.16
C GLY A 40 11.88 -9.48 12.47
N SER A 41 12.37 -8.25 12.67
CA SER A 41 12.11 -7.36 13.81
C SER A 41 10.95 -6.37 13.59
N SER A 42 10.22 -6.47 12.47
CA SER A 42 9.12 -5.56 12.18
C SER A 42 8.05 -5.62 13.28
N PRO A 43 7.53 -4.47 13.76
CA PRO A 43 6.43 -4.45 14.73
C PRO A 43 5.16 -5.12 14.20
N LEU A 44 5.01 -5.22 12.87
CA LEU A 44 3.92 -5.93 12.20
C LEU A 44 3.95 -7.45 12.42
N LEU A 45 5.06 -7.99 12.95
CA LEU A 45 5.25 -9.42 13.26
C LEU A 45 5.27 -9.72 14.76
N THR A 46 5.03 -8.71 15.60
CA THR A 46 5.01 -8.84 17.07
C THR A 46 3.76 -8.23 17.70
N ARG A 47 3.00 -7.42 16.96
CA ARG A 47 1.79 -6.73 17.42
C ARG A 47 0.69 -6.78 16.35
N PRO A 48 -0.59 -6.60 16.73
CA PRO A 48 -1.67 -6.47 15.77
C PRO A 48 -1.40 -5.35 14.77
N ALA A 49 -1.51 -5.66 13.47
CA ALA A 49 -1.10 -4.74 12.40
C ALA A 49 -1.93 -3.45 12.40
N ARG A 50 -3.21 -3.55 12.75
CA ARG A 50 -4.10 -2.38 12.96
C ARG A 50 -3.50 -1.38 13.95
N GLU A 51 -2.94 -1.85 15.07
CA GLU A 51 -2.37 -0.97 16.09
C GLU A 51 -1.01 -0.39 15.68
N VAL A 52 -0.24 -1.14 14.90
CA VAL A 52 1.03 -0.65 14.34
C VAL A 52 0.77 0.48 13.33
N PHE A 53 -0.14 0.29 12.38
CA PHE A 53 -0.39 1.27 11.33
C PHE A 53 -0.88 2.62 11.87
N LYS A 54 -1.62 2.65 12.98
CA LYS A 54 -2.02 3.91 13.66
C LYS A 54 -0.84 4.76 14.12
N THR A 55 0.31 4.15 14.33
CA THR A 55 1.52 4.85 14.79
C THR A 55 2.38 5.38 13.66
N TRP A 56 2.13 4.96 12.41
CA TRP A 56 2.95 5.34 11.27
C TRP A 56 2.41 6.61 10.63
N ASP A 57 3.32 7.54 10.31
CA ASP A 57 2.96 8.79 9.64
C ASP A 57 2.51 8.53 8.20
N VAL A 58 3.33 7.81 7.43
CA VAL A 58 3.04 7.39 6.06
C VAL A 58 3.34 5.90 5.87
N ILE A 59 2.44 5.21 5.18
CA ILE A 59 2.52 3.79 4.82
C ILE A 59 2.53 3.71 3.30
N SER A 60 3.53 3.01 2.74
CA SER A 60 3.55 2.67 1.32
C SER A 60 2.76 1.38 1.07
N SER A 61 1.92 1.35 0.04
CA SER A 61 1.12 0.18 -0.33
C SER A 61 1.01 0.03 -1.84
N SER A 62 0.75 -1.19 -2.31
CA SER A 62 0.46 -1.48 -3.71
C SER A 62 -1.04 -1.59 -3.93
N PHE A 63 -1.53 -1.16 -5.08
CA PHE A 63 -2.93 -1.28 -5.50
C PHE A 63 -3.07 -2.24 -6.68
N ILE A 64 -3.79 -3.35 -6.49
CA ILE A 64 -3.89 -4.40 -7.51
C ILE A 64 -5.33 -4.71 -7.89
N ASP A 65 -5.52 -5.23 -9.10
CA ASP A 65 -6.74 -5.92 -9.49
C ASP A 65 -6.52 -7.44 -9.36
N LEU A 66 -7.26 -8.07 -8.45
CA LEU A 66 -7.16 -9.49 -8.15
C LEU A 66 -7.44 -10.35 -9.38
N ASP A 67 -8.38 -9.96 -10.24
CA ASP A 67 -8.70 -10.75 -11.43
C ASP A 67 -7.58 -10.65 -12.46
N ALA A 68 -6.91 -9.49 -12.57
CA ALA A 68 -5.71 -9.35 -13.41
C ALA A 68 -4.56 -10.22 -12.90
N VAL A 69 -4.31 -10.19 -11.59
CA VAL A 69 -3.29 -11.01 -10.93
C VAL A 69 -3.57 -12.50 -11.15
N LEU A 70 -4.79 -12.96 -10.92
CA LEU A 70 -5.19 -14.36 -11.13
C LEU A 70 -5.12 -14.80 -12.59
N ARG A 71 -5.44 -13.93 -13.56
CA ARG A 71 -5.28 -14.25 -14.99
C ARG A 71 -3.83 -14.49 -15.36
N GLY A 72 -2.89 -13.70 -14.82
CA GLY A 72 -1.46 -13.88 -15.04
C GLY A 72 -0.96 -15.28 -14.65
N PHE A 73 -1.48 -15.84 -13.57
CA PHE A 73 -1.10 -17.19 -13.12
C PHE A 73 -1.70 -18.32 -13.95
N ARG A 74 -2.92 -18.14 -14.47
CA ARG A 74 -3.61 -19.19 -15.25
C ARG A 74 -2.88 -19.54 -16.54
N LEU A 75 -2.09 -18.63 -17.09
CA LEU A 75 -1.31 -18.85 -18.32
C LEU A 75 -0.15 -19.86 -18.15
N GLY A 76 0.19 -20.25 -16.93
CA GLY A 76 1.35 -21.10 -16.62
C GLY A 76 1.05 -22.41 -15.89
N ARG A 77 -0.18 -22.94 -15.94
CA ARG A 77 -0.58 -24.13 -15.17
C ARG A 77 0.35 -25.33 -15.47
N GLY A 78 0.95 -25.92 -14.43
CA GLY A 78 1.91 -27.03 -14.56
C GLY A 78 3.33 -26.60 -14.92
N LEU A 79 3.60 -25.30 -15.07
CA LEU A 79 4.93 -24.73 -15.33
C LEU A 79 5.46 -23.99 -14.11
N THR A 80 6.78 -23.79 -14.07
CA THR A 80 7.39 -22.82 -13.15
C THR A 80 7.31 -21.43 -13.79
N VAL A 81 6.60 -20.51 -13.15
CA VAL A 81 6.39 -19.15 -13.67
C VAL A 81 6.74 -18.08 -12.64
N ARG A 82 7.27 -16.96 -13.14
CA ARG A 82 7.43 -15.75 -12.33
C ARG A 82 6.07 -15.05 -12.18
N SER A 83 5.72 -14.77 -10.94
CA SER A 83 4.52 -14.05 -10.55
C SER A 83 4.52 -12.61 -11.03
N GLN A 84 3.38 -12.18 -11.59
CA GLN A 84 3.08 -10.81 -11.97
C GLN A 84 2.00 -10.26 -11.03
N SER A 85 2.32 -10.21 -9.73
CA SER A 85 1.36 -9.81 -8.70
C SER A 85 1.17 -8.31 -8.57
N GLY A 86 2.05 -7.48 -9.13
CA GLY A 86 2.03 -6.03 -8.89
C GLY A 86 2.51 -5.63 -7.49
N LEU A 87 3.02 -6.59 -6.69
CA LEU A 87 3.41 -6.40 -5.29
C LEU A 87 4.91 -6.29 -5.13
N PHE A 88 5.35 -5.49 -4.14
CA PHE A 88 6.77 -5.37 -3.81
C PHE A 88 7.33 -6.66 -3.20
N PHE A 89 6.77 -7.16 -2.09
CA PHE A 89 7.09 -8.49 -1.52
C PHE A 89 5.96 -9.53 -1.70
N GLU A 90 6.22 -10.76 -1.26
CA GLU A 90 5.34 -11.93 -1.51
C GLU A 90 4.16 -12.07 -0.55
N ALA A 91 4.19 -11.40 0.60
CA ALA A 91 3.06 -11.39 1.52
C ALA A 91 2.77 -9.97 2.01
N GLY A 92 1.50 -9.69 2.30
CA GLY A 92 1.08 -8.39 2.80
C GLY A 92 -0.29 -8.39 3.44
N PHE A 93 -0.59 -7.29 4.13
CA PHE A 93 -1.92 -7.04 4.68
C PHE A 93 -2.78 -6.36 3.63
N VAL A 94 -3.98 -6.90 3.39
CA VAL A 94 -5.03 -6.22 2.63
C VAL A 94 -5.64 -5.15 3.53
N LEU A 95 -5.59 -3.90 3.06
CA LEU A 95 -6.01 -2.73 3.83
C LEU A 95 -7.38 -2.24 3.36
N ASP A 96 -8.30 -2.07 4.30
CA ASP A 96 -9.50 -1.26 4.11
C ASP A 96 -9.22 0.14 4.66
N VAL A 97 -9.08 1.07 3.73
CA VAL A 97 -8.51 2.40 3.95
C VAL A 97 -9.59 3.46 3.72
N PRO A 98 -9.90 4.29 4.73
CA PRO A 98 -10.74 5.47 4.54
C PRO A 98 -10.09 6.42 3.53
N VAL A 99 -10.89 7.07 2.69
CA VAL A 99 -10.34 7.91 1.62
C VAL A 99 -9.53 9.10 2.12
N GLN A 100 -9.84 9.62 3.31
CA GLN A 100 -9.04 10.69 3.93
C GLN A 100 -7.61 10.24 4.22
N ASN A 101 -7.39 8.94 4.45
CA ASN A 101 -6.06 8.39 4.69
C ASN A 101 -5.23 8.26 3.41
N ILE A 102 -5.76 8.49 2.20
CA ILE A 102 -4.95 8.38 0.98
C ILE A 102 -4.22 9.70 0.75
N LEU A 103 -2.90 9.74 0.96
CA LEU A 103 -2.06 10.92 0.74
C LEU A 103 -1.74 11.13 -0.74
N GLY A 104 -1.40 10.06 -1.45
CA GLY A 104 -0.89 10.13 -2.81
C GLY A 104 -1.03 8.81 -3.55
N THR A 105 -1.22 8.87 -4.86
CA THR A 105 -1.46 7.68 -5.69
C THR A 105 -0.64 7.76 -6.97
N PHE A 106 0.25 6.80 -7.18
CA PHE A 106 1.22 6.82 -8.27
C PHE A 106 1.20 5.47 -8.98
N SER A 107 1.29 5.47 -10.31
CA SER A 107 1.22 4.23 -11.10
C SER A 107 2.52 3.43 -11.11
N ASN A 108 3.59 3.99 -10.55
CA ASN A 108 4.92 3.41 -10.43
C ASN A 108 5.42 3.63 -8.99
N ASP A 109 6.48 2.92 -8.62
CA ASP A 109 7.26 3.21 -7.43
C ASP A 109 7.87 4.62 -7.50
N ILE A 110 7.65 5.43 -6.46
CA ILE A 110 8.13 6.82 -6.37
C ILE A 110 9.21 6.99 -5.30
N TRP A 111 9.72 5.87 -4.77
CA TRP A 111 10.78 5.81 -3.77
C TRP A 111 10.53 6.75 -2.60
N PHE A 112 9.30 6.74 -2.07
CA PHE A 112 8.92 7.64 -1.01
C PHE A 112 9.82 7.44 0.24
N PRO A 113 10.36 8.51 0.84
CA PRO A 113 11.29 8.42 1.96
C PRO A 113 10.56 8.21 3.30
N ASN A 114 9.95 7.02 3.49
CA ASN A 114 9.13 6.65 4.66
C ASN A 114 9.77 6.86 6.05
N HIS A 115 11.08 7.06 6.13
CA HIS A 115 11.84 7.23 7.39
C HIS A 115 12.65 8.54 7.43
N ALA A 116 12.27 9.54 6.62
CA ALA A 116 12.93 10.84 6.66
C ALA A 116 12.94 11.39 8.09
N GLY A 117 14.12 11.78 8.58
CA GLY A 117 14.28 12.34 9.93
C GLY A 117 14.35 11.33 11.07
N VAL A 118 14.34 10.02 10.76
CA VAL A 118 14.41 8.92 11.74
C VAL A 118 15.61 8.02 11.45
N ASN A 119 16.38 7.70 12.49
CA ASN A 119 17.38 6.65 12.42
C ASN A 119 16.69 5.28 12.49
N THR A 120 16.68 4.54 11.39
CA THR A 120 15.94 3.27 11.27
C THR A 120 16.49 2.13 12.15
N GLY A 121 17.76 2.19 12.55
CA GLY A 121 18.36 1.20 13.44
C GLY A 121 17.99 1.37 14.91
N THR A 122 17.74 2.62 15.33
CA THR A 122 17.47 2.97 16.74
C THR A 122 16.04 3.46 16.98
N GLY A 123 15.31 3.82 15.93
CA GLY A 123 14.02 4.52 16.01
C GLY A 123 14.13 5.98 16.47
N LYS A 124 15.34 6.51 16.69
CA LYS A 124 15.54 7.88 17.19
C LYS A 124 15.20 8.91 16.11
N VAL A 125 14.31 9.84 16.45
CA VAL A 125 14.00 11.02 15.62
C VAL A 125 15.11 12.05 15.80
N TYR A 126 15.76 12.45 14.69
CA TYR A 126 16.77 13.52 14.69
C TYR A 126 16.27 14.79 13.98
N ASP A 127 15.25 14.66 13.13
CA ASP A 127 14.58 15.78 12.47
C ASP A 127 13.09 15.46 12.34
N ARG A 128 12.25 16.16 13.10
CA ARG A 128 10.80 15.89 13.15
C ARG A 128 10.03 16.47 11.95
N PHE A 129 10.63 17.38 11.19
CA PHE A 129 9.98 18.07 10.08
C PHE A 129 10.38 17.48 8.72
N SER A 130 11.51 16.76 8.67
CA SER A 130 12.03 16.10 7.46
C SER A 130 10.98 15.38 6.63
N LEU A 131 10.08 14.60 7.25
CA LEU A 131 9.05 13.87 6.51
C LEU A 131 8.04 14.81 5.85
N ALA A 132 7.59 15.84 6.56
CA ALA A 132 6.67 16.85 6.02
C ALA A 132 7.34 17.60 4.85
N ASP A 133 8.60 18.01 5.01
CA ASP A 133 9.35 18.67 3.95
C ASP A 133 9.44 17.78 2.71
N LYS A 134 9.77 16.50 2.87
CA LYS A 134 9.80 15.55 1.74
C LYS A 134 8.44 15.40 1.07
N ILE A 135 7.34 15.40 1.84
CA ILE A 135 5.98 15.37 1.30
C ILE A 135 5.73 16.56 0.36
N PHE A 136 6.10 17.78 0.76
CA PHE A 136 5.89 18.97 -0.04
C PHE A 136 6.89 19.13 -1.20
N GLU A 137 8.15 18.74 -1.00
CA GLU A 137 9.20 18.81 -2.02
C GLU A 137 8.98 17.79 -3.16
N GLY A 138 8.37 16.64 -2.87
CA GLY A 138 8.21 15.57 -3.87
C GLY A 138 9.51 14.82 -4.19
N LYS A 139 10.52 14.89 -3.30
CA LYS A 139 11.82 14.24 -3.48
C LYS A 139 11.83 12.81 -2.94
N GLY A 140 12.33 11.88 -3.75
CA GLY A 140 12.52 10.49 -3.38
C GLY A 140 13.74 10.24 -2.48
N LYS A 141 13.98 8.97 -2.14
CA LYS A 141 15.14 8.53 -1.32
C LYS A 141 16.50 8.98 -1.85
N ASN A 142 16.66 9.08 -3.17
CA ASN A 142 17.88 9.54 -3.84
C ASN A 142 17.96 11.07 -4.00
N LYS A 143 17.01 11.81 -3.41
CA LYS A 143 16.87 13.28 -3.50
C LYS A 143 16.45 13.81 -4.88
N GLU A 144 16.17 12.95 -5.86
CA GLU A 144 15.58 13.35 -7.14
C GLU A 144 14.09 13.67 -6.98
N ILE A 145 13.57 14.55 -7.85
CA ILE A 145 12.14 14.89 -7.87
C ILE A 145 11.37 13.74 -8.50
N MET A 146 10.66 12.98 -7.68
CA MET A 146 9.84 11.84 -8.11
C MET A 146 8.36 12.23 -8.28
N ALA A 147 7.91 13.25 -7.54
CA ALA A 147 6.55 13.76 -7.58
C ALA A 147 6.54 15.30 -7.68
N PRO A 148 6.70 15.88 -8.88
CA PRO A 148 6.70 17.33 -9.07
C PRO A 148 5.43 17.96 -8.48
N GLY A 149 5.58 18.97 -7.63
CA GLY A 149 4.48 19.59 -6.88
C GLY A 149 4.11 18.87 -5.57
N GLY A 150 4.94 17.94 -5.11
CA GLY A 150 4.77 17.22 -3.85
C GLY A 150 4.00 15.91 -4.00
N TYR A 151 3.94 15.13 -2.93
CA TYR A 151 3.34 13.79 -2.92
C TYR A 151 1.81 13.78 -2.76
N ASN A 152 1.17 14.94 -2.48
CA ASN A 152 -0.28 15.06 -2.37
C ASN A 152 -0.95 15.10 -3.77
N GLN A 153 -0.83 14.01 -4.51
CA GLN A 153 -1.34 13.85 -5.88
C GLN A 153 -2.29 12.65 -5.95
N ILE A 154 -3.54 12.91 -6.30
CA ILE A 154 -4.58 11.87 -6.38
C ILE A 154 -4.98 11.62 -7.83
N GLN A 155 -4.79 10.38 -8.27
CA GLN A 155 -5.23 9.82 -9.55
C GLN A 155 -6.39 8.85 -9.31
N PRO A 156 -7.32 8.70 -10.27
CA PRO A 156 -8.39 7.71 -10.15
C PRO A 156 -7.84 6.27 -10.11
N PRO A 157 -8.49 5.34 -9.38
CA PRO A 157 -8.01 3.95 -9.26
C PRO A 157 -7.89 3.25 -10.62
N GLY A 158 -8.85 3.45 -11.52
CA GLY A 158 -8.78 2.88 -12.88
C GLY A 158 -7.58 3.36 -13.70
N LYS A 159 -7.09 4.59 -13.45
CA LYS A 159 -5.88 5.12 -14.12
C LYS A 159 -4.61 4.47 -13.57
N ILE A 160 -4.56 4.23 -12.26
CA ILE A 160 -3.46 3.48 -11.63
C ILE A 160 -3.39 2.08 -12.20
N LEU A 161 -4.50 1.32 -12.19
CA LEU A 161 -4.51 -0.07 -12.66
C LEU A 161 -4.18 -0.18 -14.15
N LYS A 162 -4.69 0.72 -14.99
CA LYS A 162 -4.38 0.74 -16.43
C LYS A 162 -2.89 0.95 -16.72
N LYS A 163 -2.19 1.70 -15.86
CA LYS A 163 -0.77 2.02 -16.03
C LYS A 163 0.17 1.14 -15.21
N THR A 164 -0.36 0.30 -14.32
CA THR A 164 0.44 -0.56 -13.46
C THR A 164 1.11 -1.63 -14.31
N ASN A 165 2.44 -1.66 -14.30
CA ASN A 165 3.18 -2.81 -14.78
C ASN A 165 3.21 -3.86 -13.65
N TYR A 166 2.52 -4.98 -13.84
CA TYR A 166 2.41 -6.05 -12.85
C TYR A 166 3.70 -6.85 -12.62
N GLN A 167 4.74 -6.64 -13.44
CA GLN A 167 6.10 -7.12 -13.15
C GLN A 167 6.81 -6.26 -12.09
N TRP A 168 6.39 -5.00 -11.97
CA TRP A 168 6.80 -4.03 -10.96
C TRP A 168 5.64 -3.78 -10.00
N HIS A 169 5.70 -2.69 -9.25
CA HIS A 169 4.63 -2.26 -8.36
C HIS A 169 4.34 -0.78 -8.57
N ASN A 170 3.10 -0.42 -8.28
CA ASN A 170 2.70 0.96 -8.07
C ASN A 170 2.87 1.32 -6.58
N GLU A 171 2.78 2.61 -6.27
CA GLU A 171 2.91 3.10 -4.91
C GLU A 171 1.74 4.03 -4.55
N ILE A 172 0.97 3.61 -3.55
CA ILE A 172 -0.09 4.36 -2.92
C ILE A 172 0.35 4.69 -1.50
N LEU A 173 0.45 5.99 -1.22
CA LEU A 173 0.86 6.52 0.07
C LEU A 173 -0.36 6.75 0.94
N LEU A 174 -0.33 6.20 2.15
CA LEU A 174 -1.42 6.27 3.11
C LEU A 174 -0.96 6.93 4.40
N VAL A 175 -1.79 7.78 5.00
CA VAL A 175 -1.59 8.31 6.34
C VAL A 175 -2.11 7.29 7.35
N GLY A 176 -1.24 6.82 8.25
CA GLY A 176 -1.61 5.84 9.27
C GLY A 176 -2.27 6.45 10.49
N ARG A 177 -1.82 7.64 10.90
CA ARG A 177 -2.33 8.34 12.09
C ARG A 177 -3.79 8.79 11.92
N PRO A 178 -4.66 8.54 12.91
CA PRO A 178 -6.03 9.05 12.91
C PRO A 178 -6.09 10.54 13.27
N ASN A 179 -7.25 11.16 13.04
CA ASN A 179 -7.60 12.53 13.39
C ASN A 179 -6.77 13.62 12.67
N ILE A 180 -6.27 13.32 11.48
CA ILE A 180 -5.60 14.29 10.59
C ILE A 180 -6.58 14.71 9.50
N ASN A 181 -6.69 16.01 9.24
CA ASN A 181 -7.51 16.53 8.16
C ASN A 181 -6.65 16.87 6.94
N THR A 182 -6.49 15.91 6.03
CA THR A 182 -5.67 16.07 4.82
C THR A 182 -6.40 16.77 3.69
N TYR A 183 -7.71 16.55 3.56
CA TYR A 183 -8.54 17.14 2.51
C TYR A 183 -9.77 17.82 3.10
N GLN A 184 -9.97 19.08 2.74
CA GLN A 184 -11.13 19.83 3.19
C GLN A 184 -12.44 19.20 2.68
N GLY A 185 -13.45 19.09 3.55
CA GLY A 185 -14.77 18.56 3.20
C GLY A 185 -14.91 17.04 3.30
N LEU A 186 -13.89 16.34 3.81
CA LEU A 186 -13.95 14.94 4.22
C LEU A 186 -13.79 14.82 5.75
N PRO A 187 -14.32 13.77 6.38
CA PRO A 187 -14.04 13.50 7.79
C PRO A 187 -12.53 13.26 7.99
N PRO A 188 -11.96 13.57 9.17
CA PRO A 188 -10.56 13.31 9.48
C PRO A 188 -10.16 11.84 9.24
N THR A 189 -8.86 11.59 9.09
CA THR A 189 -8.33 10.23 8.97
C THR A 189 -8.81 9.37 10.13
N SER A 190 -9.03 8.08 9.86
CA SER A 190 -9.43 7.13 10.90
C SER A 190 -8.57 5.87 10.82
N ASP A 191 -8.83 4.94 11.73
CA ASP A 191 -8.15 3.64 11.76
C ASP A 191 -8.21 2.94 10.40
N ILE A 192 -7.05 2.51 9.89
CA ILE A 192 -6.94 1.57 8.77
C ILE A 192 -7.27 0.17 9.27
N LYS A 193 -8.23 -0.49 8.64
CA LYS A 193 -8.64 -1.86 9.00
C LYS A 193 -7.85 -2.89 8.20
N ILE A 194 -7.61 -4.04 8.82
CA ILE A 194 -7.02 -5.20 8.16
C ILE A 194 -8.16 -6.08 7.64
N ALA A 195 -8.29 -6.18 6.32
CA ALA A 195 -9.31 -6.98 5.66
C ALA A 195 -8.83 -8.41 5.37
N GLY A 196 -7.52 -8.67 5.36
CA GLY A 196 -6.97 -9.96 5.00
C GLY A 196 -5.45 -10.00 5.02
N ILE A 197 -4.90 -11.19 4.84
CA ILE A 197 -3.51 -11.44 4.47
C ILE A 197 -3.53 -11.94 3.03
N PHE A 198 -2.66 -11.39 2.19
CA PHE A 198 -2.50 -11.78 0.80
C PHE A 198 -1.14 -12.45 0.62
N VAL A 199 -1.10 -13.60 -0.05
CA VAL A 199 0.11 -14.39 -0.32
C VAL A 199 0.25 -14.59 -1.83
N ALA A 200 1.41 -14.18 -2.34
CA ALA A 200 1.76 -14.07 -3.74
C ALA A 200 3.25 -14.39 -3.96
N PRO A 201 3.65 -15.68 -3.94
CA PRO A 201 5.04 -16.08 -4.18
C PRO A 201 5.60 -15.47 -5.47
N LYS A 202 6.87 -15.04 -5.49
CA LYS A 202 7.49 -14.49 -6.72
C LYS A 202 7.66 -15.53 -7.80
N THR A 203 7.79 -16.79 -7.41
CA THR A 203 7.85 -17.93 -8.31
C THR A 203 6.80 -18.94 -7.87
N ILE A 204 5.90 -19.27 -8.79
CA ILE A 204 4.95 -20.37 -8.63
C ILE A 204 5.49 -21.56 -9.42
N ARG A 205 5.52 -22.73 -8.79
CA ARG A 205 6.02 -23.97 -9.37
C ARG A 205 4.85 -24.81 -9.90
N ALA A 206 5.19 -25.89 -10.59
CA ALA A 206 4.22 -26.77 -11.25
C ALA A 206 3.12 -27.30 -10.31
N THR A 207 3.45 -27.53 -9.04
CA THR A 207 2.49 -27.90 -8.00
C THR A 207 2.52 -26.92 -6.83
N ARG A 208 1.42 -26.90 -6.08
CA ARG A 208 1.30 -26.12 -4.85
C ARG A 208 2.30 -26.58 -3.80
N GLU A 209 2.50 -27.88 -3.65
CA GLU A 209 3.40 -28.48 -2.66
C GLU A 209 4.84 -28.02 -2.92
N MET A 210 5.28 -28.09 -4.17
CA MET A 210 6.61 -27.59 -4.57
C MET A 210 6.74 -26.09 -4.32
N THR A 211 5.68 -25.32 -4.56
CA THR A 211 5.67 -23.89 -4.29
C THR A 211 5.80 -23.61 -2.79
N ILE A 212 5.07 -24.34 -1.94
CA ILE A 212 5.15 -24.21 -0.49
C ILE A 212 6.53 -24.58 0.03
N GLU A 213 7.06 -25.73 -0.38
CA GLU A 213 8.37 -26.23 0.05
C GLU A 213 9.49 -25.24 -0.33
N ALA A 214 9.48 -24.76 -1.57
CA ALA A 214 10.46 -23.79 -2.03
C ALA A 214 10.32 -22.40 -1.37
N ASN A 215 9.16 -22.11 -0.77
CA ASN A 215 8.86 -20.85 -0.10
C ASN A 215 8.57 -21.05 1.40
N GLU A 216 9.15 -22.06 2.05
CA GLU A 216 8.88 -22.38 3.47
C GLU A 216 9.04 -21.13 4.38
N ARG A 217 10.06 -20.33 4.08
CA ARG A 217 10.35 -19.03 4.70
C ARG A 217 9.16 -18.04 4.61
N LEU A 218 8.53 -17.92 3.45
CA LEU A 218 7.34 -17.09 3.24
C LEU A 218 6.16 -17.58 4.10
N TYR A 219 5.95 -18.89 4.16
CA TYR A 219 4.83 -19.44 4.94
C TYR A 219 5.05 -19.29 6.46
N LYS A 220 6.30 -19.41 6.93
CA LYS A 220 6.67 -19.02 8.31
C LYS A 220 6.37 -17.55 8.61
N LEU A 221 6.61 -16.65 7.65
CA LEU A 221 6.23 -15.24 7.76
C LEU A 221 4.71 -15.08 7.87
N VAL A 222 3.94 -15.76 7.00
CA VAL A 222 2.47 -15.72 7.00
C VAL A 222 1.91 -16.22 8.33
N ASP A 223 2.47 -17.28 8.92
CA ASP A 223 2.04 -17.77 10.23
C ASP A 223 2.31 -16.78 11.36
N ARG A 224 3.43 -16.06 11.33
CA ARG A 224 3.69 -14.96 12.28
C ARG A 224 2.69 -13.82 12.11
N MET A 225 2.36 -13.46 10.87
CA MET A 225 1.34 -12.45 10.58
C MET A 225 -0.03 -12.87 11.13
N LYS A 226 -0.44 -14.13 10.93
CA LYS A 226 -1.68 -14.71 11.48
C LYS A 226 -1.70 -14.72 13.00
N LYS A 227 -0.59 -15.10 13.64
CA LYS A 227 -0.48 -15.13 15.11
C LYS A 227 -0.77 -13.78 15.74
N CYS A 228 -0.31 -12.69 15.11
CA CYS A 228 -0.56 -11.33 15.61
C CYS A 228 -1.94 -10.77 15.21
N ASN A 229 -2.63 -11.42 14.27
CA ASN A 229 -3.89 -10.95 13.70
C ASN A 229 -4.90 -12.13 13.59
N PRO A 230 -5.33 -12.71 14.72
CA PRO A 230 -6.21 -13.88 14.72
C PRO A 230 -7.54 -13.57 14.03
N GLY A 231 -8.07 -14.54 13.28
CA GLY A 231 -9.35 -14.43 12.57
C GLY A 231 -9.30 -13.66 11.24
N ILE A 232 -8.17 -13.09 10.86
CA ILE A 232 -8.01 -12.43 9.56
C ILE A 232 -7.91 -13.48 8.44
N PRO A 233 -8.72 -13.39 7.37
CA PRO A 233 -8.70 -14.36 6.28
C PRO A 233 -7.41 -14.29 5.46
N VAL A 234 -6.98 -15.41 4.91
CA VAL A 234 -5.79 -15.52 4.05
C VAL A 234 -6.22 -15.83 2.62
N THR A 235 -5.80 -14.99 1.67
CA THR A 235 -5.90 -15.27 0.24
C THR A 235 -4.53 -15.67 -0.27
N ASP A 236 -4.38 -16.95 -0.62
CA ASP A 236 -3.15 -17.50 -1.22
C ASP A 236 -3.40 -17.86 -2.69
N ILE A 237 -2.57 -17.29 -3.58
CA ILE A 237 -2.68 -17.49 -5.03
C ILE A 237 -1.76 -18.58 -5.56
N SER A 238 -0.98 -19.25 -4.71
CA SER A 238 -0.02 -20.31 -5.06
C SER A 238 -0.66 -21.64 -5.54
N ARG A 239 -1.87 -21.60 -6.10
CA ARG A 239 -2.70 -22.79 -6.38
C ARG A 239 -2.03 -23.82 -7.27
#